data_AF-A0A2K1E4Y9-F1
#
_entry.id   AF-A0A2K1E4Y9-F1
#
_cell.length_a   1.000
_cell.length_b   1.000
_cell.length_c   1.000
_cell.angle_alpha   90.00
_cell.angle_beta   90.00
_cell.angle_gamma   90.00
#
_symmetry.space_group_name_H-M   'P 1'
#
loop_
_entity.id
_entity.type
_entity.pdbx_description
1 polymer ?
#
loop_
_entity_poly.entity_id
_entity_poly.type
_entity_poly.pdbx_seq_one_letter_code
_entity_poly.pdbx_strand_id
1 'polypeptide(L)'
;MYKIINITLASIWFINGLFCKVLNLVPRHEQIVANILSEDYSRTLIITIGCFEIAMGFWILSNQYSKMNAVAQIIIIASMNILEFILVPELLLWGKFNALFAFILIIVIYYNQFHFKKTHHELIKS
;
A
#
# COMPACT_ATOMS: atom_id res chain seq x y z
N MET A 1 14.91 14.65 -0.02
CA MET A 1 14.14 13.75 0.88
C MET A 1 12.85 13.25 0.23
N TYR A 2 11.96 14.12 -0.26
CA TYR A 2 10.69 13.75 -0.93
C TYR A 2 10.82 12.67 -2.03
N LYS A 3 11.77 12.84 -2.97
CA LYS A 3 12.00 11.84 -4.04
C LYS A 3 12.42 10.47 -3.50
N ILE A 4 13.26 10.43 -2.47
CA ILE A 4 13.73 9.17 -1.86
C ILE A 4 12.55 8.45 -1.22
N ILE A 5 11.71 9.17 -0.47
CA ILE A 5 10.51 8.58 0.16
C ILE A 5 9.55 8.04 -0.90
N ASN A 6 9.29 8.78 -1.99
CA ASN A 6 8.42 8.29 -3.06
C ASN A 6 8.98 7.04 -3.76
N ILE A 7 10.30 6.97 -3.98
CA ILE A 7 10.94 5.77 -4.54
C ILE A 7 10.78 4.59 -3.56
N THR A 8 11.04 4.79 -2.26
CA THR A 8 10.85 3.74 -1.25
C THR A 8 9.40 3.27 -1.21
N LEU A 9 8.43 4.18 -1.22
CA LEU A 9 7.01 3.85 -1.25
C LEU A 9 6.66 3.08 -2.53
N ALA A 10 7.07 3.56 -3.70
CA ALA A 10 6.84 2.85 -4.97
C ALA A 10 7.42 1.43 -4.93
N SER A 11 8.64 1.26 -4.43
CA SER A 11 9.25 -0.06 -4.26
C SER A 11 8.43 -0.98 -3.36
N ILE A 12 7.86 -0.48 -2.26
CA ILE A 12 6.97 -1.27 -1.39
C ILE A 12 5.75 -1.76 -2.17
N TRP A 13 5.10 -0.89 -2.94
CA TRP A 13 3.93 -1.25 -3.76
C TRP A 13 4.29 -2.24 -4.87
N PHE A 14 5.43 -2.07 -5.54
CA PHE A 14 5.92 -3.02 -6.55
C PHE A 14 6.26 -4.37 -5.96
N ILE A 15 6.98 -4.40 -4.82
CA ILE A 15 7.38 -5.65 -4.18
C ILE A 15 6.13 -6.43 -3.73
N ASN A 16 5.19 -5.75 -3.07
CA ASN A 16 3.95 -6.39 -2.62
C ASN A 16 3.06 -6.82 -3.79
N GLY A 17 2.89 -5.97 -4.80
CA GLY A 17 2.03 -6.28 -5.94
C GLY A 17 2.58 -7.39 -6.80
N LEU A 18 3.86 -7.29 -7.19
CA LEU A 18 4.48 -8.25 -8.10
C LEU A 18 4.87 -9.55 -7.40
N PHE A 19 5.66 -9.47 -6.32
CA PHE A 19 6.22 -10.66 -5.70
C PHE A 19 5.19 -11.34 -4.79
N CYS A 20 4.54 -10.60 -3.90
CA CYS A 20 3.65 -11.21 -2.92
C CYS A 20 2.31 -11.66 -3.56
N LYS A 21 1.77 -10.90 -4.52
CA LYS A 21 0.44 -11.17 -5.09
C LYS A 21 0.48 -11.82 -6.47
N VAL A 22 1.13 -11.21 -7.46
CA VAL A 22 1.16 -11.77 -8.84
C VAL A 22 1.96 -13.08 -8.92
N LEU A 23 3.14 -13.13 -8.29
CA LEU A 23 3.98 -14.33 -8.28
C LEU A 23 3.61 -15.34 -7.18
N ASN A 24 2.65 -15.02 -6.31
CA ASN A 24 2.20 -15.85 -5.20
C ASN A 24 3.34 -16.39 -4.29
N LEU A 25 4.40 -15.60 -4.07
CA LEU A 25 5.54 -16.00 -3.23
C LEU A 25 5.20 -16.03 -1.73
N VAL A 26 4.02 -15.53 -1.35
CA VAL A 26 3.53 -15.51 0.04
C VAL A 26 2.10 -16.05 0.09
N PRO A 27 1.91 -17.36 0.36
CA PRO A 27 0.60 -18.01 0.31
C PRO A 27 -0.38 -17.50 1.37
N ARG A 28 0.09 -16.72 2.35
CA ARG A 28 -0.74 -16.04 3.34
C ARG A 28 -1.82 -15.16 2.68
N HIS A 29 -1.51 -14.48 1.57
CA HIS A 29 -2.49 -13.59 0.93
C HIS A 29 -3.65 -14.40 0.33
N GLU A 30 -3.36 -15.57 -0.23
CA GLU A 30 -4.34 -16.53 -0.74
C GLU A 30 -5.27 -16.99 0.37
N GLN A 31 -4.70 -17.34 1.53
CA GLN A 31 -5.49 -17.75 2.68
C GLN A 31 -6.37 -16.62 3.26
N ILE A 32 -5.90 -15.36 3.25
CA ILE A 32 -6.72 -14.21 3.67
C ILE A 32 -7.93 -14.06 2.73
N VAL A 33 -7.72 -14.08 1.42
CA VAL A 33 -8.81 -13.89 0.45
C VAL A 33 -9.74 -15.11 0.43
N ALA A 34 -9.20 -16.33 0.56
CA ALA A 34 -10.00 -17.54 0.69
C ALA A 34 -10.94 -17.51 1.90
N ASN A 35 -10.46 -17.02 3.05
CA ASN A 35 -11.29 -16.85 4.25
C ASN A 35 -12.40 -15.80 4.10
N ILE A 36 -12.19 -14.77 3.26
CA ILE A 36 -13.13 -13.65 3.12
C ILE A 36 -14.17 -13.88 2.01
N LEU A 37 -13.74 -14.38 0.85
CA LEU A 37 -14.55 -14.39 -0.38
C LEU A 37 -14.71 -15.77 -1.05
N SER A 38 -14.18 -16.84 -0.44
CA SER A 38 -14.12 -18.25 -0.93
C SER A 38 -12.89 -18.61 -1.79
N GLU A 39 -12.46 -19.88 -1.70
CA GLU A 39 -11.24 -20.42 -2.32
C GLU A 39 -11.23 -20.31 -3.86
N ASP A 40 -12.36 -20.53 -4.51
CA ASP A 40 -12.48 -20.65 -5.98
C ASP A 40 -12.05 -19.38 -6.74
N TYR A 41 -12.20 -18.20 -6.13
CA TYR A 41 -11.84 -16.91 -6.74
C TYR A 41 -10.62 -16.24 -6.10
N SER A 42 -10.04 -16.85 -5.05
CA SER A 42 -8.99 -16.25 -4.23
C SER A 42 -7.78 -15.81 -5.06
N ARG A 43 -7.31 -16.67 -5.97
CA ARG A 43 -6.13 -16.41 -6.81
C ARG A 43 -6.37 -15.30 -7.84
N THR A 44 -7.49 -15.32 -8.55
CA THR A 44 -7.82 -14.30 -9.57
C THR A 44 -7.95 -12.92 -8.95
N LEU A 45 -8.58 -12.84 -7.76
CA LEU A 45 -8.71 -11.59 -7.01
C LEU A 45 -7.36 -11.07 -6.53
N ILE A 46 -6.48 -11.95 -6.03
CA ILE A 46 -5.14 -11.56 -5.58
C ILE A 46 -4.29 -11.02 -6.73
N ILE A 47 -4.31 -11.67 -7.89
CA ILE A 47 -3.60 -11.18 -9.08
C ILE A 47 -4.16 -9.81 -9.48
N THR A 48 -5.48 -9.64 -9.47
CA THR A 48 -6.13 -8.35 -9.78
C THR A 48 -5.69 -7.25 -8.80
N ILE A 49 -5.67 -7.55 -7.50
CA ILE A 49 -5.16 -6.63 -6.47
C ILE A 49 -3.68 -6.32 -6.72
N GLY A 50 -2.85 -7.33 -7.02
CA GLY A 50 -1.44 -7.16 -7.33
C GLY A 50 -1.18 -6.26 -8.54
N CYS A 51 -2.00 -6.37 -9.59
CA CYS A 51 -1.96 -5.46 -10.73
C CYS A 51 -2.29 -4.01 -10.34
N PHE A 52 -3.30 -3.79 -9.47
CA PHE A 52 -3.61 -2.46 -8.96
C PHE A 52 -2.47 -1.88 -8.11
N GLU A 53 -1.79 -2.70 -7.33
CA GLU A 53 -0.63 -2.25 -6.54
C GLU A 53 0.55 -1.84 -7.41
N ILE A 54 0.85 -2.60 -8.46
CA ILE A 54 1.87 -2.25 -9.46
C ILE A 54 1.51 -0.92 -10.13
N ALA A 55 0.25 -0.73 -10.54
CA ALA A 55 -0.21 0.52 -11.12
C ALA A 55 -0.08 1.71 -10.14
N MET A 56 -0.34 1.49 -8.85
CA MET A 56 -0.11 2.50 -7.80
C MET A 56 1.37 2.87 -7.70
N GLY A 57 2.27 1.89 -7.79
CA GLY A 57 3.72 2.11 -7.83
C GLY A 57 4.14 3.03 -8.98
N PHE A 58 3.64 2.78 -10.20
CA PHE A 58 3.88 3.67 -11.35
C PHE A 58 3.31 5.07 -11.14
N TRP A 59 2.12 5.19 -10.54
CA TRP A 59 1.51 6.49 -10.26
C TRP A 59 2.32 7.29 -9.23
N ILE A 60 2.89 6.64 -8.20
CA ILE A 60 3.79 7.29 -7.23
C ILE A 60 5.04 7.84 -7.93
N LEU A 61 5.66 7.05 -8.83
CA LEU A 61 6.85 7.45 -9.58
C LEU A 61 6.59 8.60 -10.56
N SER A 62 5.42 8.58 -11.22
CA SER A 62 4.97 9.65 -12.11
C SER A 62 4.84 11.00 -11.38
N ASN A 63 4.58 10.97 -10.06
CA ASN A 63 4.38 12.15 -9.22
C ASN A 63 3.22 13.06 -9.68
N GLN A 64 2.43 12.60 -10.65
CA GLN A 64 1.26 13.28 -11.17
C GLN A 64 0.12 13.19 -10.16
N TYR A 65 -0.56 14.32 -9.91
CA TYR A 65 -1.63 14.43 -8.89
C TYR A 65 -1.25 13.82 -7.54
N SER A 66 -0.03 14.06 -7.05
CA SER A 66 0.49 13.33 -5.88
C SER A 66 -0.35 13.49 -4.59
N LYS A 67 -1.20 14.53 -4.48
CA LYS A 67 -2.18 14.64 -3.38
C LYS A 67 -3.25 13.55 -3.46
N MET A 68 -3.82 13.32 -4.65
CA MET A 68 -4.81 12.27 -4.88
C MET A 68 -4.18 10.90 -4.70
N ASN A 69 -2.96 10.71 -5.20
CA ASN A 69 -2.24 9.46 -5.01
C ASN A 69 -1.99 9.15 -3.52
N ALA A 70 -1.57 10.13 -2.71
CA ALA A 70 -1.40 9.94 -1.28
C ALA A 70 -2.72 9.60 -0.56
N VAL A 71 -3.82 10.28 -0.90
CA VAL A 71 -5.14 9.95 -0.36
C VAL A 71 -5.56 8.54 -0.74
N ALA A 72 -5.36 8.14 -2.00
CA ALA A 72 -5.65 6.78 -2.47
C ALA A 72 -4.83 5.73 -1.70
N GLN A 73 -3.52 5.96 -1.52
CA GLN A 73 -2.68 5.07 -0.72
C GLN A 73 -3.17 4.93 0.72
N ILE A 74 -3.52 6.05 1.38
CA ILE A 74 -4.02 6.04 2.75
C ILE A 74 -5.32 5.25 2.85
N ILE A 75 -6.27 5.48 1.92
CA ILE A 75 -7.55 4.78 1.89
C ILE A 75 -7.32 3.28 1.70
N ILE A 76 -6.52 2.88 0.71
CA ILE A 76 -6.26 1.46 0.43
C ILE A 76 -5.59 0.77 1.61
N ILE A 77 -4.52 1.37 2.17
CA ILE A 77 -3.77 0.81 3.32
C ILE A 77 -4.71 0.68 4.53
N ALA A 78 -5.54 1.69 4.81
CA ALA A 78 -6.48 1.66 5.90
C ALA A 78 -7.56 0.59 5.69
N SER A 79 -8.19 0.56 4.51
CA SER A 79 -9.25 -0.39 4.19
C SER A 79 -8.76 -1.84 4.27
N MET A 80 -7.62 -2.16 3.67
CA MET A 80 -7.09 -3.53 3.72
C MET A 80 -6.69 -3.93 5.15
N ASN A 81 -6.08 -3.03 5.93
CA ASN A 81 -5.68 -3.36 7.30
C ASN A 81 -6.88 -3.53 8.23
N ILE A 82 -7.94 -2.74 8.05
CA ILE A 82 -9.18 -2.91 8.82
C ILE A 82 -9.82 -4.27 8.50
N LEU A 83 -9.91 -4.63 7.21
CA LEU A 83 -10.44 -5.92 6.79
C LEU A 83 -9.61 -7.08 7.35
N GLU A 84 -8.28 -7.03 7.22
CA GLU A 84 -7.38 -8.06 7.75
C GLU A 84 -7.51 -8.17 9.29
N PHE A 85 -7.58 -7.05 10.00
CA PHE A 85 -7.68 -7.02 11.47
C PHE A 85 -8.98 -7.63 11.99
N ILE A 86 -10.10 -7.38 11.31
CA ILE A 86 -11.42 -7.88 11.74
C ILE A 86 -11.61 -9.34 11.33
N LEU A 87 -11.25 -9.69 10.09
CA LEU A 87 -11.64 -10.97 9.49
C LEU A 87 -10.59 -12.06 9.69
N VAL A 88 -9.30 -11.70 9.68
CA VAL A 88 -8.22 -12.70 9.68
C VAL A 88 -7.04 -12.31 10.60
N PRO A 89 -7.28 -11.95 11.88
CA PRO A 89 -6.25 -11.50 12.83
C PRO A 89 -5.09 -12.50 13.01
N GLU A 90 -5.38 -13.80 12.84
CA GLU A 90 -4.45 -14.92 13.00
C GLU A 90 -3.40 -15.01 11.88
N LEU A 91 -3.72 -14.54 10.66
CA LEU A 91 -2.83 -14.62 9.49
C LEU A 91 -1.94 -13.40 9.31
N LEU A 92 -2.09 -12.39 10.16
CA LEU A 92 -1.21 -11.23 10.15
C LEU A 92 0.14 -11.61 10.75
N LEU A 93 1.23 -11.26 10.04
CA LEU A 93 2.61 -11.56 10.47
C LEU A 93 2.93 -11.11 11.90
N TRP A 94 2.25 -10.07 12.39
CA TRP A 94 2.43 -9.50 13.72
C TRP A 94 1.10 -9.44 14.50
N GLY A 95 0.09 -10.20 14.08
CA GLY A 95 -1.26 -10.14 14.62
C GLY A 95 -1.82 -8.72 14.63
N LYS A 96 -2.36 -8.30 15.78
CA LYS A 96 -2.95 -6.97 16.00
C LYS A 96 -1.95 -5.82 15.84
N PHE A 97 -0.64 -6.05 15.97
CA PHE A 97 0.37 -5.00 15.80
C PHE A 97 0.53 -4.55 14.35
N ASN A 98 0.04 -5.29 13.36
CA ASN A 98 0.06 -4.86 11.96
C ASN A 98 -0.69 -3.52 11.76
N ALA A 99 -1.76 -3.29 12.52
CA ALA A 99 -2.50 -2.04 12.49
C ALA A 99 -1.64 -0.84 12.92
N LEU A 100 -0.71 -1.04 13.87
CA LEU A 100 0.23 0.00 14.30
C LEU A 100 1.23 0.34 13.18
N PHE A 101 1.78 -0.67 12.49
CA PHE A 101 2.67 -0.45 11.35
C PHE A 101 1.96 0.27 10.20
N ALA A 102 0.71 -0.11 9.89
CA ALA A 102 -0.10 0.55 8.89
C ALA A 102 -0.39 2.02 9.27
N PHE A 103 -0.69 2.28 10.54
CA PHE A 103 -0.90 3.64 11.04
C PHE A 103 0.36 4.51 10.90
N ILE A 104 1.53 3.98 11.26
CA ILE A 104 2.81 4.68 11.07
C ILE A 104 3.05 4.97 9.58
N LEU A 105 2.78 4.00 8.70
CA LEU A 105 2.95 4.19 7.25
C LEU A 105 2.03 5.28 6.69
N ILE A 106 0.77 5.34 7.14
CA ILE A 106 -0.18 6.40 6.78
C ILE A 106 0.34 7.77 7.22
N ILE A 107 0.87 7.88 8.45
CA ILE A 107 1.48 9.12 8.95
C ILE A 107 2.65 9.54 8.05
N VAL A 108 3.54 8.61 7.70
CA VAL A 108 4.69 8.89 6.81
C VAL A 108 4.23 9.41 5.45
N ILE A 109 3.21 8.78 4.83
CA ILE A 109 2.65 9.22 3.55
C ILE A 109 2.05 10.62 3.66
N TYR A 110 1.28 10.88 4.73
CA TYR A 110 0.67 12.18 4.99
C TYR A 110 1.73 13.28 5.17
N TYR A 111 2.71 13.08 6.05
CA TYR A 111 3.76 14.07 6.29
C TYR A 111 4.62 14.31 5.05
N ASN A 112 5.00 13.26 4.31
CA ASN A 112 5.77 13.39 3.07
C ASN A 112 5.03 14.23 2.03
N GLN A 113 3.72 14.01 1.88
CA GLN A 113 2.94 14.71 0.86
C GLN A 113 2.54 16.13 1.26
N PHE A 114 2.11 16.35 2.51
CA PHE A 114 1.53 17.63 2.94
C PHE A 114 2.55 18.59 3.56
N HIS A 115 3.64 18.09 4.14
CA HIS A 115 4.65 18.93 4.78
C HIS A 115 5.86 19.15 3.86
N PHE A 116 6.48 18.07 3.35
CA PHE A 116 7.72 18.17 2.57
C PHE A 116 7.54 18.72 1.15
N LYS A 117 6.40 18.45 0.50
CA LYS A 117 6.13 19.01 -0.83
C LYS A 117 5.92 20.53 -0.80
N LYS A 118 5.39 21.07 0.29
CA LYS A 118 5.14 22.51 0.46
C LYS A 118 6.46 23.29 0.51
N THR A 119 7.40 22.82 1.33
CA THR A 119 8.75 23.40 1.45
C THR A 119 9.53 23.38 0.14
N HIS A 120 9.43 22.30 -0.65
CA HIS A 120 10.16 22.22 -1.92
C HIS A 120 9.60 23.14 -3.02
N HIS A 121 8.29 23.43 -2.98
CA HIS A 121 7.66 24.36 -3.93
C HIS A 121 7.90 25.82 -3.54
N GLU A 122 7.98 26.13 -2.24
CA GLU A 122 8.34 27.47 -1.74
C GLU A 122 9.81 27.81 -2.01
N LEU A 123 10.74 26.85 -1.89
CA LEU A 123 12.17 27.04 -2.19
C LEU A 123 12.51 27.26 -3.67
N ILE A 124 11.66 26.80 -4.60
CA ILE A 124 11.86 27.00 -6.05
C ILE A 124 11.28 28.36 -6.51
N LYS A 125 10.44 28.99 -5.67
CA LYS A 125 9.75 30.25 -5.99
C LYS A 125 10.38 31.49 -5.33
N SER A 126 11.40 31.30 -4.49
CA SER A 126 12.26 32.34 -3.89
C SER A 126 13.55 32.47 -4.68
#